data_AF-A0A0B9H3G3-F1
#
_entry.id   AF-A0A0B9H3G3-F1
#
_cell.length_a   1.000
_cell.length_b   1.000
_cell.length_c   1.000
_cell.angle_alpha   90.00
_cell.angle_beta   90.00
_cell.angle_gamma   90.00
#
_symmetry.space_group_name_H-M   'P 1'
#
loop_
_entity.id
_entity.type
_entity.pdbx_description
1 polymer ?
#
loop_
_entity_poly.entity_id
_entity_poly.type
_entity_poly.pdbx_seq_one_letter_code
_entity_poly.pdbx_strand_id
1 'polypeptide(L)' 'MTLKTKLISIVSAILLFQTSMSYSSSGKKAKDCQKVNQKIESIQKKMRNGYTPKQGRKYHKQLNKLYKKQFESCL' A
#
# COMPACT_ATOMS: atom_id res chain seq x y z
N MET A 1 -12.24 6.74 48.28
CA MET A 1 -12.64 6.23 46.94
C MET A 1 -13.38 4.92 47.12
N THR A 2 -14.62 4.82 46.66
CA THR A 2 -15.44 3.61 46.84
C THR A 2 -15.01 2.52 45.85
N LEU A 3 -15.19 1.24 46.23
CA LEU A 3 -14.83 0.07 45.42
C LEU A 3 -15.44 0.14 44.00
N LYS A 4 -16.63 0.73 43.89
CA LYS A 4 -17.34 1.00 42.62
C LYS A 4 -16.56 1.97 41.71
N THR A 5 -15.94 3.01 42.27
CA THR A 5 -15.11 3.96 41.50
C THR A 5 -13.83 3.31 40.97
N LYS A 6 -13.25 2.36 41.71
CA LYS A 6 -12.07 1.59 41.26
C LYS A 6 -12.42 0.63 40.12
N LEU A 7 -13.57 -0.05 40.21
CA LEU A 7 -14.08 -0.96 39.17
C LEU A 7 -14.36 -0.23 37.85
N ILE A 8 -15.02 0.94 37.90
CA ILE A 8 -15.30 1.77 36.72
C ILE A 8 -14.00 2.21 36.05
N SER A 9 -13.00 2.63 36.84
CA SER A 9 -11.70 3.07 36.29
C SER A 9 -10.92 1.95 35.60
N ILE A 10 -11.04 0.71 36.09
CA ILE A 10 -10.36 -0.46 35.49
C ILE A 10 -11.03 -0.87 34.18
N VAL A 11 -12.37 -0.87 34.13
CA VAL A 11 -13.12 -1.19 32.91
C VAL A 11 -12.84 -0.18 31.79
N SER A 12 -12.79 1.12 32.11
CA SER A 12 -12.44 2.16 31.14
C SER A 12 -11.02 2.02 30.58
N ALA A 13 -10.07 1.56 31.39
CA ALA A 13 -8.69 1.33 30.94
C ALA A 13 -8.57 0.15 29.97
N ILE A 14 -9.37 -0.90 30.16
CA ILE A 14 -9.37 -2.09 29.31
C ILE A 14 -9.99 -1.78 27.92
N LEU A 15 -11.04 -0.98 27.88
CA LEU A 15 -11.71 -0.58 26.63
C LEU A 15 -10.80 0.28 25.73
N LEU A 16 -9.94 1.12 26.31
CA LEU A 16 -8.99 1.95 25.55
C LEU A 16 -7.81 1.17 24.97
N PHE A 17 -7.52 -0.03 25.49
CA PHE A 17 -6.37 -0.82 25.02
C PHE A 17 -6.66 -1.57 23.71
N GLN A 18 -7.93 -1.90 23.43
CA GLN A 18 -8.31 -2.69 22.25
C GLN A 18 -8.32 -1.90 20.93
N THR A 19 -8.31 -0.57 20.96
CA THR A 19 -8.31 0.26 19.74
C THR A 19 -6.93 0.41 19.09
N SER A 20 -5.87 -0.15 19.68
CA SER A 20 -4.49 0.03 19.20
C SER A 20 -4.01 -1.05 18.22
N MET A 21 -4.75 -2.16 18.04
CA MET A 21 -4.32 -3.27 17.19
C MET A 21 -4.98 -3.24 15.81
N SER A 22 -4.65 -2.25 14.98
CA SER A 22 -5.06 -2.25 13.56
C SER A 22 -4.12 -1.45 12.65
N TYR A 23 -2.80 -1.74 12.66
CA TYR A 23 -1.93 -1.36 11.52
C TYR A 23 -0.57 -2.05 11.58
N SER A 24 -0.34 -3.15 10.85
CA SER A 24 1.05 -3.65 10.67
C SER A 24 1.33 -4.56 9.47
N SER A 25 0.37 -4.86 8.59
CA SER A 25 0.65 -5.62 7.34
C SER A 25 0.67 -4.72 6.07
N SER A 26 0.15 -3.51 6.19
CA SER A 26 0.05 -2.51 5.11
C SER A 26 1.39 -1.89 4.71
N GLY A 27 2.37 -1.76 5.61
CA GLY A 27 3.60 -1.04 5.33
C GLY A 27 4.47 -1.64 4.22
N LYS A 28 4.56 -2.98 4.15
CA LYS A 28 5.35 -3.66 3.11
C LYS A 28 4.61 -3.65 1.76
N LYS A 29 3.33 -4.00 1.76
CA LYS A 29 2.48 -3.93 0.56
C LYS A 29 2.42 -2.50 -0.02
N ALA A 30 2.27 -1.48 0.82
CA ALA A 30 2.28 -0.08 0.39
C ALA A 30 3.62 0.33 -0.25
N LYS A 31 4.76 -0.08 0.32
CA LYS A 31 6.09 0.16 -0.27
C LYS A 31 6.25 -0.56 -1.61
N ASP A 32 5.78 -1.79 -1.72
CA ASP A 32 5.85 -2.56 -2.96
C ASP A 32 4.94 -1.99 -4.04
N CYS A 33 3.72 -1.57 -3.66
CA CYS A 33 2.80 -0.82 -4.51
C CYS A 33 3.44 0.47 -5.06
N GLN A 34 4.05 1.29 -4.19
CA GLN A 34 4.72 2.52 -4.59
C GLN A 34 5.85 2.25 -5.60
N LYS A 35 6.67 1.22 -5.38
CA LYS A 35 7.75 0.83 -6.31
C LYS A 35 7.21 0.40 -7.68
N VAL A 36 6.09 -0.33 -7.72
CA VAL A 36 5.47 -0.73 -8.98
C VAL A 36 4.93 0.51 -9.72
N ASN A 37 4.28 1.44 -9.02
CA ASN A 37 3.77 2.69 -9.60
C ASN A 37 4.90 3.54 -10.20
N GLN A 38 6.02 3.71 -9.48
CA GLN A 38 7.18 4.45 -10.00
C GLN A 38 7.74 3.84 -11.30
N LYS A 39 7.74 2.51 -11.41
CA LYS A 39 8.19 1.82 -12.63
C LYS A 39 7.23 2.04 -13.80
N ILE A 40 5.92 2.00 -13.54
CA ILE A 40 4.88 2.30 -14.53
C ILE A 40 5.07 3.72 -15.04
N GLU A 41 5.19 4.69 -14.15
CA GLU A 41 5.36 6.10 -14.48
C GLU A 41 6.63 6.35 -15.30
N SER A 42 7.75 5.72 -14.93
CA SER A 42 9.01 5.82 -15.68
C SER A 42 8.87 5.35 -17.12
N ILE A 43 8.16 4.24 -17.35
CA ILE A 43 7.92 3.72 -18.71
C ILE A 43 6.97 4.64 -19.47
N GLN A 44 5.88 5.08 -18.85
CA GLN A 44 4.94 6.01 -19.48
C GLN A 44 5.61 7.34 -19.84
N LYS A 45 6.53 7.85 -19.01
CA LYS A 45 7.33 9.04 -19.32
C LYS A 45 8.19 8.83 -20.57
N LYS A 46 8.84 7.68 -20.70
CA LYS A 46 9.59 7.31 -21.92
C LYS A 46 8.67 7.23 -23.14
N MET A 47 7.45 6.75 -22.97
CA MET A 47 6.47 6.70 -24.05
C MET A 47 5.99 8.11 -24.47
N ARG A 48 5.77 9.02 -23.52
CA ARG A 48 5.40 10.42 -23.80
C ARG A 48 6.50 11.19 -24.52
N ASN A 49 7.76 10.88 -24.25
CA ASN A 49 8.91 11.54 -24.87
C ASN A 49 9.20 11.06 -26.31
N GLY A 50 8.38 10.16 -26.85
CA GLY A 50 8.60 9.55 -28.16
C GLY A 50 9.43 8.27 -28.09
N TYR A 51 9.06 7.30 -28.93
CA TYR A 51 9.68 5.98 -28.97
C TYR A 51 9.53 5.35 -30.35
N THR A 52 10.44 4.45 -30.69
CA THR A 52 10.35 3.66 -31.92
C THR A 52 9.32 2.53 -31.78
N PRO A 53 8.72 2.03 -32.86
CA PRO A 53 7.74 0.92 -32.79
C PRO A 53 8.26 -0.32 -32.03
N LYS A 54 9.57 -0.63 -32.15
CA LYS A 54 10.22 -1.73 -31.42
C LYS A 54 10.27 -1.48 -29.91
N GLN A 55 10.59 -0.25 -29.49
CA GLN A 55 10.55 0.17 -28.09
C GLN A 55 9.12 0.14 -27.56
N GLY A 56 8.14 0.57 -28.36
CA GLY A 56 6.72 0.53 -28.01
C GLY A 56 6.25 -0.86 -27.62
N ARG A 57 6.51 -1.87 -28.46
CA ARG A 57 6.19 -3.28 -28.15
C ARG A 57 6.84 -3.74 -26.84
N LYS A 58 8.09 -3.34 -26.59
CA LYS A 58 8.80 -3.65 -25.34
C LYS A 58 8.14 -2.98 -24.13
N TYR A 59 7.80 -1.70 -24.23
CA TYR A 59 7.15 -0.94 -23.16
C TYR A 59 5.77 -1.48 -22.83
N HIS A 60 4.93 -1.79 -23.82
CA HIS A 60 3.64 -2.42 -23.58
C HIS A 60 3.76 -3.77 -22.87
N LYS A 61 4.72 -4.61 -23.29
CA LYS A 61 4.99 -5.89 -22.59
C LYS A 61 5.43 -5.69 -21.15
N GLN A 62 6.24 -4.65 -20.87
CA GLN A 62 6.67 -4.32 -19.52
C GLN A 62 5.52 -3.75 -18.67
N LEU A 63 4.70 -2.86 -19.23
CA LEU A 63 3.53 -2.29 -18.56
C LEU A 63 2.51 -3.37 -18.19
N ASN A 64 2.21 -4.31 -19.10
CA ASN A 64 1.28 -5.41 -18.80
C ASN A 64 1.77 -6.27 -17.62
N LYS A 65 3.08 -6.50 -17.49
CA LYS A 65 3.64 -7.20 -16.34
C LYS A 65 3.55 -6.37 -15.06
N LEU A 66 3.76 -5.06 -15.14
CA LEU A 66 3.70 -4.16 -13.99
C LEU A 66 2.26 -3.98 -13.50
N TYR A 67 1.27 -3.89 -14.38
CA TYR A 67 -0.13 -3.78 -13.97
C TYR A 67 -0.63 -5.04 -13.24
N LYS A 68 -0.21 -6.23 -13.67
CA LYS A 68 -0.48 -7.47 -12.91
C LYS A 68 0.13 -7.41 -11.50
N LYS A 69 1.39 -6.98 -11.39
CA LYS A 69 2.05 -6.81 -10.08
C LYS A 69 1.42 -5.70 -9.24
N GLN A 70 0.92 -4.65 -9.87
CA GLN A 70 0.23 -3.55 -9.20
C GLN A 70 -1.04 -4.07 -8.55
N PHE A 71 -1.82 -4.88 -9.27
CA PHE A 71 -2.99 -5.55 -8.72
C PHE A 71 -2.63 -6.41 -7.50
N GLU A 72 -1.57 -7.23 -7.58
CA GLU A 72 -1.13 -8.10 -6.47
C GLU A 72 -0.57 -7.35 -5.25
N SER A 73 0.02 -6.17 -5.47
CA SER A 73 0.76 -5.43 -4.42
C SER A 73 -0.05 -4.29 -3.80
N CYS A 74 -1.00 -3.72 -4.54
CA CYS A 74 -1.78 -2.54 -4.15
C CYS A 74 -3.22 -2.86 -3.72
N LEU A 75 -3.78 -4.00 -4.15
CA LEU A 75 -5.08 -4.52 -3.73
C LEU A 75 -4.90 -5.66 -2.71
#